data_AF-A0A9W8GGV8-F1
#
_entry.id   AF-A0A9W8GGV8-F1
#
_cell.length_a   1.000
_cell.length_b   1.000
_cell.length_c   1.000
_cell.angle_alpha   90.00
_cell.angle_beta   90.00
_cell.angle_gamma   90.00
#
_symmetry.space_group_name_H-M   'P 1'
#
loop_
_entity.id
_entity.type
_entity.pdbx_description
1 polymer ?
#
loop_
_entity_poly.entity_id
_entity_poly.type
_entity_poly.pdbx_seq_one_letter_code
_entity_poly.pdbx_strand_id
1 'polypeptide(L)'
;MSGGGAKYFGGECECASHPARPGFMLDYLAKSAVEPKTVSIDSIWEAIVDGLASVWPASRTQLDGVSLGDVWPCSTLATSQAEEGEGISAGHLVPFHKLSQWLTWSVLEVVVKLGGFSVTGIERLTGLPEYRNGGLFVDMGVLTLRDADRQRGLMQGSGGVPHFDGFDPVIVEWRAMTVVLLDRVAEIVRQKCCDASGCPVPDMFLSRVLEAGTWKAGREMAARLRPDTKDPPINIISDGTLF
;
A
#
# COMPACT_ATOMS: atom_id res chain seq x y z
N MET A 1 -4.31 13.70 -21.67
CA MET A 1 -5.43 13.74 -20.71
C MET A 1 -4.97 14.59 -19.54
N SER A 2 -5.68 15.66 -19.20
CA SER A 2 -5.40 16.44 -18.00
C SER A 2 -5.56 15.51 -16.80
N GLY A 3 -4.49 15.22 -16.07
CA GLY A 3 -4.58 14.41 -14.85
C GLY A 3 -5.60 15.02 -13.89
N GLY A 4 -6.35 14.18 -13.18
CA GLY A 4 -7.39 14.60 -12.24
C GLY A 4 -6.92 15.61 -11.17
N GLY A 5 -5.61 15.80 -11.01
CA GLY A 5 -4.98 16.76 -10.10
C GLY A 5 -5.60 18.16 -10.07
N ALA A 6 -6.10 18.71 -11.18
CA ALA A 6 -6.76 20.03 -11.14
C ALA A 6 -8.06 20.04 -10.31
N LYS A 7 -8.81 18.94 -10.29
CA LYS A 7 -10.03 18.77 -9.48
C LYS A 7 -9.74 18.82 -7.99
N TYR A 8 -8.63 18.22 -7.56
CA TYR A 8 -8.28 18.06 -6.14
C TYR A 8 -7.31 19.12 -5.63
N PHE A 9 -6.49 19.68 -6.51
CA PHE A 9 -5.38 20.57 -6.18
C PHE A 9 -5.47 21.93 -6.87
N GLY A 10 -6.57 22.25 -7.56
CA GLY A 10 -6.83 23.57 -8.13
C GLY A 10 -7.55 24.45 -7.11
N GLY A 11 -6.82 25.33 -6.42
CA GLY A 11 -7.41 26.26 -5.45
C GLY A 11 -8.41 27.23 -6.10
N GLU A 12 -9.28 27.84 -5.30
CA GLU A 12 -10.17 28.92 -5.77
C GLU A 12 -9.52 30.28 -5.51
N CYS A 13 -8.95 30.88 -6.57
CA CYS A 13 -8.48 32.26 -6.58
C CYS A 13 -8.94 32.92 -7.87
N GLU A 14 -9.45 34.16 -7.79
CA GLU A 14 -9.77 35.00 -8.96
C GLU A 14 -8.51 35.52 -9.70
N CYS A 15 -7.39 34.82 -9.62
CA CYS A 15 -6.12 35.20 -10.21
C CYS A 15 -5.67 34.18 -11.27
N ALA A 16 -5.30 34.67 -12.45
CA ALA A 16 -5.04 33.86 -13.65
C ALA A 16 -3.81 32.92 -13.59
N SER A 17 -3.13 32.78 -12.44
CA SER A 17 -1.81 32.13 -12.38
C SER A 17 -1.51 31.34 -11.10
N HIS A 18 -2.50 30.73 -10.44
CA HIS A 18 -2.19 29.83 -9.33
C HIS A 18 -1.97 28.39 -9.82
N PRO A 19 -0.74 27.86 -9.81
CA PRO A 19 -0.50 26.46 -10.16
C PRO A 19 -1.17 25.54 -9.13
N ALA A 20 -1.67 24.40 -9.61
CA ALA A 20 -2.20 23.36 -8.74
C ALA A 20 -1.14 22.93 -7.72
N ARG A 21 -1.52 22.80 -6.44
CA ARG A 21 -0.61 22.39 -5.35
C ARG A 21 -1.30 21.41 -4.40
N PRO A 22 -0.59 20.40 -3.87
CA PRO A 22 -1.19 19.41 -2.98
C PRO A 22 -1.92 19.99 -1.76
N GLY A 23 -1.50 21.15 -1.25
CA GLY A 23 -2.16 21.81 -0.13
C GLY A 23 -3.63 22.19 -0.39
N PHE A 24 -4.03 22.41 -1.65
CA PHE A 24 -5.41 22.70 -2.02
C PHE A 24 -6.36 21.50 -1.87
N MET A 25 -5.82 20.32 -1.57
CA MET A 25 -6.62 19.16 -1.14
C MET A 25 -7.48 19.48 0.09
N LEU A 26 -7.02 20.30 1.03
CA LEU A 26 -7.82 20.67 2.21
C LEU A 26 -9.06 21.50 1.82
N ASP A 27 -8.93 22.37 0.81
CA ASP A 27 -10.05 23.15 0.31
C ASP A 27 -11.05 22.27 -0.43
N TYR A 28 -10.57 21.30 -1.22
CA TYR A 28 -11.39 20.26 -1.83
C TYR A 28 -12.17 19.48 -0.76
N LEU A 29 -11.48 19.00 0.28
CA LEU A 29 -12.09 18.25 1.37
C LEU A 29 -13.13 19.09 2.11
N ALA A 30 -12.83 20.36 2.40
CA ALA A 30 -13.76 21.28 3.07
C ALA A 30 -15.08 21.45 2.31
N LYS A 31 -15.03 21.55 0.97
CA LYS A 31 -16.24 21.66 0.12
C LYS A 31 -17.06 20.38 0.10
N SER A 32 -16.39 19.23 0.17
CA SER A 32 -17.03 17.91 0.19
C SER A 32 -17.54 17.49 1.57
N ALA A 33 -17.21 18.24 2.62
CA ALA A 33 -17.49 17.86 3.99
C ALA A 33 -18.95 18.09 4.38
N VAL A 34 -19.48 17.22 5.25
CA VAL A 34 -20.76 17.40 5.93
C VAL A 34 -20.52 18.08 7.29
N GLU A 35 -21.42 18.94 7.75
CA GLU A 35 -21.29 19.61 9.05
C GLU A 35 -21.06 18.62 10.21
N PRO A 36 -20.11 18.85 11.15
CA PRO A 36 -19.29 20.06 11.34
C PRO A 36 -17.87 19.99 10.74
N LYS A 37 -17.69 19.37 9.56
CA LYS A 37 -16.41 19.01 8.84
C LYS A 37 -16.08 17.52 8.88
N THR A 38 -17.05 16.69 8.52
CA THR A 38 -16.88 15.25 8.36
C THR A 38 -16.66 14.90 6.89
N VAL A 39 -15.60 14.16 6.59
CA VAL A 39 -15.32 13.59 5.26
C VAL A 39 -15.15 12.07 5.36
N SER A 40 -15.35 11.37 4.25
CA SER A 40 -15.03 9.94 4.17
C SER A 40 -13.55 9.73 3.87
N ILE A 41 -12.99 8.61 4.30
CA ILE A 41 -11.64 8.22 3.87
C ILE A 41 -11.55 8.08 2.34
N ASP A 42 -12.65 7.67 1.70
CA ASP A 42 -12.73 7.51 0.25
C ASP A 42 -12.47 8.84 -0.47
N SER A 43 -12.94 9.96 0.08
CA SER A 43 -12.70 11.31 -0.47
C SER A 43 -11.22 11.70 -0.40
N ILE A 44 -10.51 11.31 0.66
CA ILE A 44 -9.07 11.55 0.82
C ILE A 44 -8.29 10.62 -0.12
N TRP A 45 -8.67 9.35 -0.16
CA TRP A 45 -8.08 8.33 -1.02
C TRP A 45 -8.19 8.70 -2.50
N GLU A 46 -9.38 9.13 -2.95
CA GLU A 46 -9.62 9.56 -4.33
C GLU A 46 -8.74 10.75 -4.70
N ALA A 47 -8.65 11.76 -3.83
CA ALA A 47 -7.80 12.92 -4.06
C ALA A 47 -6.31 12.55 -4.19
N ILE A 48 -5.86 11.55 -3.44
CA ILE A 48 -4.47 11.07 -3.52
C ILE A 48 -4.25 10.21 -4.76
N VAL A 49 -5.10 9.21 -5.01
CA VAL A 49 -4.90 8.24 -6.10
C VAL A 49 -5.10 8.86 -7.47
N ASP A 50 -6.20 9.59 -7.67
CA ASP A 50 -6.47 10.24 -8.96
C ASP A 50 -5.64 11.52 -9.11
N GLY A 51 -5.58 12.33 -8.05
CA GLY A 51 -4.85 13.59 -8.09
C GLY A 51 -3.35 13.43 -8.37
N LEU A 52 -2.72 12.37 -7.84
CA LEU A 52 -1.30 12.08 -8.02
C LEU A 52 -1.04 10.95 -9.02
N ALA A 53 -2.04 10.51 -9.80
CA ALA A 53 -1.89 9.38 -10.74
C ALA A 53 -0.71 9.55 -11.71
N SER A 54 -0.41 10.79 -12.11
CA SER A 54 0.69 11.11 -13.04
C SER A 54 2.10 10.89 -12.49
N VAL A 55 2.26 10.65 -11.19
CA VAL A 55 3.57 10.35 -10.60
C VAL A 55 4.07 8.95 -10.95
N TRP A 56 3.15 8.04 -11.31
CA TRP A 56 3.51 6.68 -11.64
C TRP A 56 4.24 6.60 -12.99
N PRO A 57 5.32 5.79 -13.10
CA PRO A 57 6.00 5.59 -14.36
C PRO A 57 5.07 5.06 -15.45
N ALA A 58 5.25 5.49 -16.69
CA ALA A 58 4.48 5.00 -17.84
C ALA A 58 4.67 3.50 -18.11
N SER A 59 5.74 2.89 -17.58
CA SER A 59 6.04 1.47 -17.66
C SER A 59 5.17 0.59 -16.75
N ARG A 60 4.32 1.17 -15.89
CA ARG A 60 3.40 0.43 -15.03
C ARG A 60 2.30 -0.26 -15.83
N THR A 61 1.69 -1.27 -15.21
CA THR A 61 0.54 -1.99 -15.77
C THR A 61 -0.51 -1.01 -16.27
N GLN A 62 -0.95 -1.21 -17.51
CA GLN A 62 -1.99 -0.39 -18.13
C GLN A 62 -3.21 -1.24 -18.44
N LEU A 63 -4.39 -0.65 -18.31
CA LEU A 63 -5.65 -1.20 -18.77
C LEU A 63 -6.31 -0.14 -19.66
N ASP A 64 -6.65 -0.52 -20.89
CA ASP A 64 -7.20 0.39 -21.92
C ASP A 64 -6.36 1.67 -22.13
N GLY A 65 -5.04 1.54 -22.05
CA GLY A 65 -4.09 2.66 -22.21
C GLY A 65 -4.00 3.60 -21.01
N VAL A 66 -4.65 3.27 -19.88
CA VAL A 66 -4.56 4.02 -18.62
C VAL A 66 -3.59 3.31 -17.68
N SER A 67 -2.55 4.03 -17.23
CA SER A 67 -1.63 3.52 -16.22
C SER A 67 -2.35 3.34 -14.88
N LEU A 68 -2.24 2.14 -14.32
CA LEU A 68 -2.85 1.79 -13.04
C LEU A 68 -1.89 1.99 -11.86
N GLY A 69 -0.62 2.35 -12.11
CA GLY A 69 0.37 2.54 -11.04
C GLY A 69 0.82 1.22 -10.41
N ASP A 70 0.76 1.12 -9.07
CA ASP A 70 1.16 -0.07 -8.30
C ASP A 70 0.04 -1.13 -8.29
N VAL A 71 -0.27 -1.62 -9.48
CA VAL A 71 -1.21 -2.72 -9.77
C VAL A 71 -0.47 -3.71 -10.66
N TRP A 72 -0.53 -4.99 -10.33
CA TRP A 72 0.26 -6.01 -11.04
C TRP A 72 -0.58 -7.24 -11.40
N PRO A 73 -0.30 -7.90 -12.54
CA PRO A 73 -0.93 -9.17 -12.86
C PRO A 73 -0.47 -10.27 -11.91
N CYS A 74 -1.42 -11.10 -11.48
CA CYS A 74 -1.19 -12.25 -10.62
C CYS A 74 -1.73 -13.49 -11.34
N SER A 75 -0.80 -14.31 -11.88
CA SER A 75 -1.17 -15.51 -12.65
C SER A 75 -2.03 -16.51 -11.87
N THR A 76 -1.86 -16.59 -10.56
CA THR A 76 -2.67 -17.43 -9.67
C THR A 76 -4.16 -17.04 -9.65
N LEU A 77 -4.48 -15.78 -9.98
CA LEU A 77 -5.85 -15.29 -10.11
C LEU A 77 -6.40 -15.37 -11.54
N ALA A 78 -5.58 -15.77 -12.51
CA ALA A 78 -6.06 -15.94 -13.88
C ALA A 78 -7.08 -17.08 -13.93
N THR A 79 -8.33 -16.74 -14.26
CA THR A 79 -9.34 -17.75 -14.60
C THR A 79 -9.02 -18.35 -15.97
N SER A 80 -9.34 -19.63 -16.17
CA SER A 80 -9.11 -20.37 -17.42
C SER A 80 -9.88 -19.86 -18.64
N GLN A 81 -10.58 -18.71 -18.52
CA GLN A 81 -11.40 -18.09 -19.56
C GLN A 81 -10.74 -16.86 -20.20
N ALA A 82 -9.49 -16.53 -19.87
CA ALA A 82 -8.76 -15.55 -20.67
C ALA A 82 -8.53 -16.16 -22.07
N GLU A 83 -9.36 -15.75 -23.03
CA GLU A 83 -9.22 -16.16 -24.43
C GLU A 83 -7.87 -15.67 -24.96
N GLU A 84 -7.15 -16.56 -25.65
CA GLU A 84 -5.87 -16.22 -26.29
C GLU A 84 -6.07 -15.03 -27.25
N GLY A 85 -5.57 -13.85 -26.86
CA GLY A 85 -5.61 -12.63 -27.68
C GLY A 85 -6.33 -11.45 -27.05
N GLU A 86 -7.09 -11.64 -25.96
CA GLU A 86 -7.57 -10.52 -25.15
C GLU A 86 -6.42 -10.01 -24.25
N GLY A 87 -6.32 -8.68 -24.08
CA GLY A 87 -5.28 -8.06 -23.25
C GLY A 87 -5.34 -8.48 -21.78
N ILE A 88 -4.55 -7.81 -20.94
CA ILE A 88 -4.61 -7.99 -19.47
C ILE A 88 -6.06 -7.79 -19.00
N SER A 89 -6.67 -8.85 -18.47
CA SER A 89 -8.02 -8.78 -17.90
C SER A 89 -7.96 -8.25 -16.48
N ALA A 90 -8.88 -7.35 -16.12
CA ALA A 90 -8.96 -6.81 -14.76
C ALA A 90 -9.10 -7.92 -13.69
N GLY A 91 -9.63 -9.10 -14.06
CA GLY A 91 -9.87 -10.21 -13.14
C GLY A 91 -8.61 -10.85 -12.53
N HIS A 92 -7.42 -10.66 -13.13
CA HIS A 92 -6.16 -11.17 -12.58
C HIS A 92 -5.22 -10.07 -12.07
N LEU A 93 -5.71 -8.84 -11.93
CA LEU A 93 -4.92 -7.73 -11.42
C LEU A 93 -5.04 -7.60 -9.90
N VAL A 94 -3.92 -7.34 -9.23
CA VAL A 94 -3.89 -7.08 -7.79
C VAL A 94 -3.44 -5.64 -7.54
N PRO A 95 -4.34 -4.78 -7.03
CA PRO A 95 -4.00 -3.41 -6.68
C PRO A 95 -3.38 -3.32 -5.29
N PHE A 96 -2.20 -2.72 -5.19
CA PHE A 96 -1.54 -2.47 -3.92
C PHE A 96 -1.54 -0.99 -3.55
N HIS A 97 -1.16 -0.13 -4.51
CA HIS A 97 -1.07 1.33 -4.33
C HIS A 97 -0.35 1.71 -3.02
N LYS A 98 0.71 0.98 -2.65
CA LYS A 98 1.29 1.04 -1.30
C LYS A 98 1.74 2.44 -0.92
N LEU A 99 2.38 3.16 -1.85
CA LEU A 99 2.84 4.54 -1.61
C LEU A 99 1.67 5.51 -1.42
N SER A 100 0.60 5.36 -2.21
CA SER A 100 -0.63 6.14 -2.04
C SER A 100 -1.29 5.84 -0.69
N GLN A 101 -1.32 4.56 -0.26
CA GLN A 101 -1.87 4.19 1.04
C GLN A 101 -1.04 4.75 2.19
N TRP A 102 0.29 4.67 2.08
CA TRP A 102 1.18 5.28 3.06
C TRP A 102 0.95 6.80 3.14
N LEU A 103 0.92 7.49 2.00
CA LEU A 103 0.63 8.93 1.98
C LEU A 103 -0.72 9.25 2.61
N THR A 104 -1.74 8.42 2.36
CA THR A 104 -3.07 8.57 2.95
C THR A 104 -3.01 8.48 4.48
N TRP A 105 -2.31 7.48 5.03
CA TRP A 105 -2.08 7.38 6.47
C TRP A 105 -1.35 8.61 7.04
N SER A 106 -0.33 9.12 6.35
CA SER A 106 0.43 10.30 6.78
C SER A 106 -0.40 11.59 6.74
N VAL A 107 -1.19 11.79 5.69
CA VAL A 107 -2.07 12.95 5.53
C VAL A 107 -3.23 12.92 6.52
N LEU A 108 -3.76 11.73 6.82
CA LEU A 108 -4.90 11.56 7.72
C LEU A 108 -4.64 12.19 9.10
N GLU A 109 -3.43 12.03 9.63
CA GLU A 109 -3.04 12.66 10.91
C GLU A 109 -3.12 14.18 10.84
N VAL A 110 -2.63 14.79 9.75
CA VAL A 110 -2.66 16.24 9.54
C VAL A 110 -4.10 16.74 9.34
N VAL A 111 -4.90 16.04 8.52
CA VAL A 111 -6.31 16.38 8.25
C VAL A 111 -7.13 16.38 9.53
N VAL A 112 -6.95 15.36 10.38
CA VAL A 112 -7.69 15.24 11.65
C VAL A 112 -7.17 16.23 12.69
N LYS A 113 -5.86 16.22 12.99
CA LYS A 113 -5.31 16.97 14.12
C LYS A 113 -5.13 18.47 13.87
N LEU A 114 -4.75 18.84 12.64
CA LEU A 114 -4.49 20.25 12.29
C LEU A 114 -5.63 20.85 11.46
N GLY A 115 -6.22 20.05 10.56
CA GLY A 115 -7.34 20.49 9.73
C GLY A 115 -8.69 20.53 10.47
N GLY A 116 -8.79 19.84 11.61
CA GLY A 116 -10.02 19.77 12.42
C GLY A 116 -11.14 18.99 11.74
N PHE A 117 -10.82 18.12 10.79
CA PHE A 117 -11.80 17.24 10.15
C PHE A 117 -12.07 16.01 11.00
N SER A 118 -13.31 15.53 10.97
CA SER A 118 -13.63 14.15 11.33
C SER A 118 -13.59 13.28 10.09
N VAL A 119 -12.98 12.10 10.18
CA VAL A 119 -12.86 11.19 9.04
C VAL A 119 -13.52 9.86 9.36
N THR A 120 -14.47 9.46 8.51
CA THR A 120 -15.19 8.19 8.64
C THR A 120 -14.62 7.13 7.71
N GLY A 121 -14.84 5.86 8.04
CA GLY A 121 -14.45 4.74 7.17
C GLY A 121 -12.97 4.39 7.18
N ILE A 122 -12.16 4.94 8.11
CA ILE A 122 -10.70 4.71 8.19
C ILE A 122 -10.35 3.21 8.20
N GLU A 123 -11.21 2.37 8.75
CA GLU A 123 -11.08 0.92 8.78
C GLU A 123 -11.05 0.25 7.40
N ARG A 124 -11.39 0.97 6.33
CA ARG A 124 -11.32 0.49 4.95
C ARG A 124 -9.91 0.54 4.35
N LEU A 125 -9.01 1.32 4.95
CA LEU A 125 -7.60 1.31 4.56
C LEU A 125 -6.99 -0.06 4.89
N THR A 126 -6.13 -0.55 4.02
CA THR A 126 -5.56 -1.89 4.17
C THR A 126 -4.17 -1.83 4.81
N GLY A 127 -3.64 -3.01 5.13
CA GLY A 127 -2.23 -3.17 5.44
C GLY A 127 -1.32 -2.69 4.29
N LEU A 128 -0.07 -2.36 4.62
CA LEU A 128 0.94 -1.98 3.62
C LEU A 128 1.72 -3.22 3.16
N PRO A 129 1.65 -3.59 1.86
CA PRO A 129 2.41 -4.72 1.30
C PRO A 129 3.89 -4.34 1.07
N GLU A 130 4.54 -4.00 2.17
CA GLU A 130 5.92 -3.54 2.28
C GLU A 130 6.82 -4.72 2.69
N TYR A 131 8.05 -4.78 2.20
CA TYR A 131 8.91 -5.96 2.34
C TYR A 131 9.29 -6.32 3.79
N ARG A 132 9.29 -5.38 4.75
CA ARG A 132 9.50 -5.67 6.17
C ARG A 132 8.26 -6.26 6.82
N ASN A 133 7.08 -5.74 6.47
CA ASN A 133 5.81 -6.35 6.90
C ASN A 133 5.70 -7.79 6.38
N GLY A 134 5.91 -7.97 5.06
CA GLY A 134 5.90 -9.30 4.45
C GLY A 134 7.02 -10.20 4.95
N GLY A 135 8.19 -9.60 5.23
CA GLY A 135 9.39 -10.31 5.65
C GLY A 135 9.23 -10.97 7.01
N LEU A 136 8.50 -10.32 7.92
CA LEU A 136 8.15 -10.89 9.21
C LEU A 136 7.47 -12.26 9.07
N PHE A 137 6.52 -12.40 8.14
CA PHE A 137 5.78 -13.66 7.94
C PHE A 137 6.67 -14.78 7.39
N VAL A 138 7.69 -14.45 6.61
CA VAL A 138 8.64 -15.45 6.11
C VAL A 138 9.66 -15.82 7.20
N ASP A 139 10.24 -14.84 7.88
CA ASP A 139 11.22 -15.06 8.95
C ASP A 139 10.63 -15.78 10.17
N MET A 140 9.33 -15.62 10.43
CA MET A 140 8.60 -16.34 11.48
C MET A 140 8.01 -17.69 11.00
N GLY A 141 8.24 -18.09 9.75
CA GLY A 141 7.79 -19.39 9.21
C GLY A 141 6.29 -19.49 8.90
N VAL A 142 5.56 -18.37 8.83
CA VAL A 142 4.15 -18.35 8.40
C VAL A 142 4.04 -18.56 6.89
N LEU A 143 4.99 -17.99 6.13
CA LEU A 143 5.16 -18.18 4.70
C LEU A 143 6.53 -18.79 4.41
N THR A 144 6.64 -19.52 3.30
CA THR A 144 7.93 -20.07 2.84
C THR A 144 7.96 -20.04 1.32
N LEU A 145 9.09 -19.63 0.73
CA LEU A 145 9.27 -19.70 -0.72
C LEU A 145 9.34 -21.16 -1.15
N ARG A 146 8.81 -21.45 -2.33
CA ARG A 146 9.04 -22.73 -3.00
C ARG A 146 10.52 -22.88 -3.31
N ASP A 147 11.04 -24.11 -3.25
CA ASP A 147 12.47 -24.38 -3.43
C ASP A 147 13.00 -23.88 -4.78
N ALA A 148 12.23 -24.06 -5.85
CA ALA A 148 12.59 -23.58 -7.18
C ALA A 148 12.72 -22.05 -7.24
N ASP A 149 11.77 -21.31 -6.65
CA ASP A 149 11.82 -19.85 -6.59
C ASP A 149 12.97 -19.37 -5.71
N ARG A 150 13.20 -20.04 -4.57
CA ARG A 150 14.35 -19.73 -3.71
C ARG A 150 15.67 -19.87 -4.46
N GLN A 151 15.89 -20.97 -5.18
CA GLN A 151 17.10 -21.16 -5.99
C GLN A 151 17.22 -20.08 -7.07
N ARG A 152 16.13 -19.78 -7.76
CA ARG A 152 16.07 -18.73 -8.80
C ARG A 152 16.46 -17.36 -8.27
N GLY A 153 15.85 -16.93 -7.16
CA GLY A 153 16.16 -15.63 -6.58
C GLY A 153 17.56 -15.55 -5.97
N LEU A 154 18.10 -16.66 -5.46
CA LEU A 154 19.48 -16.70 -4.94
C LEU A 154 20.53 -16.49 -6.03
N MET A 155 20.25 -16.89 -7.27
CA MET A 155 21.18 -16.65 -8.39
C MET A 155 21.30 -15.16 -8.75
N GLN A 156 20.27 -14.36 -8.47
CA GLN A 156 20.28 -12.91 -8.66
C GLN A 156 20.71 -12.14 -7.41
N GLY A 157 20.66 -12.79 -6.26
CA GLY A 157 20.87 -12.15 -4.97
C GLY A 157 22.32 -12.11 -4.51
N SER A 158 22.58 -11.23 -3.55
CA SER A 158 23.80 -11.19 -2.76
C SER A 158 23.52 -11.55 -1.30
N GLY A 159 24.52 -12.05 -0.57
CA GLY A 159 24.40 -12.28 0.88
C GLY A 159 23.44 -13.41 1.28
N GLY A 160 23.12 -14.33 0.37
CA GLY A 160 22.24 -15.48 0.67
C GLY A 160 20.75 -15.15 0.77
N VAL A 161 20.34 -13.95 0.31
CA VAL A 161 18.94 -13.51 0.25
C VAL A 161 18.46 -13.59 -1.20
N PRO A 162 17.31 -14.23 -1.50
CA PRO A 162 16.71 -14.20 -2.83
C PRO A 162 16.30 -12.80 -3.26
N HIS A 163 16.59 -12.43 -4.51
CA HIS A 163 16.20 -11.14 -5.11
C HIS A 163 15.28 -11.37 -6.31
N PHE A 164 14.28 -10.51 -6.47
CA PHE A 164 13.33 -10.58 -7.59
C PHE A 164 12.91 -9.16 -8.00
N ASP A 165 12.55 -8.99 -9.28
CA ASP A 165 11.93 -7.76 -9.76
C ASP A 165 10.56 -7.53 -9.11
N GLY A 166 10.15 -6.27 -9.00
CA GLY A 166 8.88 -5.87 -8.40
C GLY A 166 7.62 -6.49 -9.02
N PHE A 167 7.70 -6.83 -10.31
CA PHE A 167 6.63 -7.46 -11.08
C PHE A 167 6.73 -9.00 -11.12
N ASP A 168 7.75 -9.58 -10.49
CA ASP A 168 7.89 -11.04 -10.43
C ASP A 168 6.69 -11.65 -9.68
N PRO A 169 6.13 -12.78 -10.16
CA PRO A 169 5.02 -13.45 -9.48
C PRO A 169 5.26 -13.71 -7.99
N VAL A 170 6.52 -14.03 -7.59
CA VAL A 170 6.87 -14.22 -6.17
C VAL A 170 6.61 -12.97 -5.36
N ILE A 171 6.98 -11.80 -5.89
CA ILE A 171 6.78 -10.52 -5.20
C ILE A 171 5.29 -10.16 -5.16
N VAL A 172 4.56 -10.32 -6.26
CA VAL A 172 3.13 -10.00 -6.33
C VAL A 172 2.34 -10.89 -5.37
N GLU A 173 2.56 -12.20 -5.37
CA GLU A 173 1.89 -13.14 -4.47
C GLU A 173 2.23 -12.87 -3.01
N TRP A 174 3.51 -12.63 -2.71
CA TRP A 174 3.96 -12.33 -1.35
C TRP A 174 3.37 -11.02 -0.83
N ARG A 175 3.32 -9.98 -1.66
CA ARG A 175 2.68 -8.70 -1.33
C ARG A 175 1.17 -8.87 -1.10
N ALA A 176 0.48 -9.64 -1.93
CA ALA A 176 -0.94 -9.96 -1.74
C ALA A 176 -1.19 -10.70 -0.41
N MET A 177 -0.42 -11.74 -0.15
CA MET A 177 -0.49 -12.49 1.11
C MET A 177 -0.16 -11.62 2.32
N THR A 178 0.78 -10.68 2.18
CA THR A 178 1.12 -9.73 3.24
C THR A 178 -0.11 -8.92 3.66
N VAL A 179 -0.87 -8.35 2.72
CA VAL A 179 -2.09 -7.59 3.08
C VAL A 179 -3.08 -8.45 3.86
N VAL A 180 -3.36 -9.66 3.36
CA VAL A 180 -4.29 -10.60 4.02
C VAL A 180 -3.82 -11.00 5.41
N LEU A 181 -2.53 -11.26 5.59
CA LEU A 181 -1.96 -11.66 6.88
C LEU A 181 -1.93 -10.49 7.87
N LEU A 182 -1.75 -9.26 7.40
CA LEU A 182 -1.83 -8.06 8.26
C LEU A 182 -3.22 -7.89 8.86
N ASP A 183 -4.29 -8.15 8.09
CA ASP A 183 -5.67 -8.11 8.61
C ASP A 183 -5.89 -9.18 9.69
N ARG A 184 -5.39 -10.40 9.45
CA ARG A 184 -5.45 -11.48 10.46
C ARG A 184 -4.66 -11.14 11.73
N VAL A 185 -3.47 -10.54 11.58
CA VAL A 185 -2.70 -10.07 12.74
C VAL A 185 -3.47 -8.99 13.49
N ALA A 186 -4.08 -8.03 12.79
CA ALA A 186 -4.88 -6.98 13.41
C ALA A 186 -6.06 -7.57 14.20
N GLU A 187 -6.77 -8.55 13.65
CA GLU A 187 -7.85 -9.27 14.35
C GLU A 187 -7.35 -9.98 15.61
N ILE A 188 -6.24 -10.72 15.52
CA ILE A 188 -5.64 -11.42 16.66
C ILE A 188 -5.19 -10.43 17.75
N VAL A 189 -4.55 -9.32 17.37
CA VAL A 189 -4.14 -8.27 18.31
C VAL A 189 -5.35 -7.66 18.98
N ARG A 190 -6.43 -7.38 18.21
CA ARG A 190 -7.69 -6.86 18.73
C ARG A 190 -8.29 -7.80 19.76
N GLN A 191 -8.36 -9.11 19.46
CA GLN A 191 -8.89 -10.10 20.38
C GLN A 191 -8.07 -10.19 21.67
N LYS A 192 -6.73 -10.17 21.57
CA LYS A 192 -5.87 -10.18 22.76
C LYS A 192 -6.02 -8.92 23.62
N CYS A 193 -6.16 -7.76 22.99
CA CYS A 193 -6.48 -6.51 23.71
C CYS A 193 -7.87 -6.58 24.34
N CYS A 194 -8.84 -7.15 23.64
CA CYS A 194 -10.18 -7.40 24.15
C CYS A 194 -10.16 -8.22 25.45
N ASP A 195 -9.50 -9.37 25.41
CA ASP A 195 -9.40 -10.29 26.55
C ASP A 195 -8.69 -9.63 27.75
N ALA A 196 -7.73 -8.73 27.49
CA ALA A 196 -6.93 -8.08 28.52
C ALA A 196 -7.58 -6.82 29.13
N SER A 197 -8.35 -6.05 28.36
CA SER A 197 -8.80 -4.71 28.79
C SER A 197 -10.20 -4.28 28.33
N GLY A 198 -11.03 -5.21 27.83
CA GLY A 198 -12.45 -4.92 27.55
C GLY A 198 -12.73 -4.27 26.19
N CYS A 199 -11.94 -4.61 25.18
CA CYS A 199 -12.11 -4.22 23.76
C CYS A 199 -12.01 -2.72 23.41
N PRO A 200 -11.07 -1.93 23.97
CA PRO A 200 -10.83 -0.60 23.41
C PRO A 200 -10.19 -0.74 22.02
N VAL A 201 -10.94 -0.43 20.96
CA VAL A 201 -10.37 -0.28 19.61
C VAL A 201 -10.00 1.19 19.43
N PRO A 202 -8.71 1.53 19.44
CA PRO A 202 -8.31 2.92 19.26
C PRO A 202 -8.52 3.38 17.81
N ASP A 203 -8.64 4.69 17.62
CA ASP A 203 -8.61 5.29 16.29
C ASP A 203 -7.33 4.90 15.54
N MET A 204 -7.46 4.67 14.23
CA MET A 204 -6.37 4.23 13.36
C MET A 204 -5.69 2.95 13.86
N PHE A 205 -6.47 2.00 14.40
CA PHE A 205 -5.94 0.77 14.98
C PHE A 205 -4.97 0.03 14.05
N LEU A 206 -5.33 -0.13 12.77
CA LEU A 206 -4.49 -0.85 11.81
C LEU A 206 -3.12 -0.16 11.63
N SER A 207 -3.07 1.17 11.48
CA SER A 207 -1.77 1.86 11.32
C SER A 207 -0.84 1.65 12.51
N ARG A 208 -1.39 1.54 13.72
CA ARG A 208 -0.61 1.22 14.93
C ARG A 208 -0.07 -0.20 14.91
N VAL A 209 -0.87 -1.17 14.44
CA VAL A 209 -0.43 -2.56 14.23
C VAL A 209 0.69 -2.63 13.20
N LEU A 210 0.63 -1.80 12.15
CA LEU A 210 1.66 -1.74 11.12
C LEU A 210 2.97 -1.14 11.65
N GLU A 211 2.95 0.12 12.07
CA GLU A 211 4.16 0.89 12.42
C GLU A 211 4.89 0.35 13.66
N ALA A 212 4.14 0.13 14.75
CA ALA A 212 4.71 -0.31 16.03
C ALA A 212 4.73 -1.84 16.17
N GLY A 213 3.98 -2.56 15.33
CA GLY A 213 3.90 -4.03 15.33
C GLY A 213 4.72 -4.63 14.21
N THR A 214 4.07 -4.96 13.09
CA THR A 214 4.64 -5.84 12.06
C THR A 214 5.87 -5.25 11.37
N TRP A 215 5.87 -3.94 11.10
CA TRP A 215 6.99 -3.29 10.41
C TRP A 215 8.25 -3.25 11.28
N LYS A 216 8.08 -2.88 12.56
CA LYS A 216 9.17 -2.89 13.56
C LYS A 216 9.66 -4.30 13.84
N ALA A 217 8.75 -5.24 14.11
CA ALA A 217 9.09 -6.63 14.37
C ALA A 217 9.82 -7.27 13.18
N GLY A 218 9.40 -6.98 11.94
CA GLY A 218 10.07 -7.44 10.73
C GLY A 218 11.51 -6.93 10.62
N ARG A 219 11.78 -5.67 10.96
CA ARG A 219 13.16 -5.15 11.02
C ARG A 219 14.00 -5.79 12.10
N GLU A 220 13.43 -5.97 13.30
CA GLU A 220 14.14 -6.61 14.41
C GLU A 220 14.49 -8.07 14.10
N MET A 221 13.56 -8.82 13.50
CA MET A 221 13.80 -10.19 13.08
C MET A 221 14.85 -10.28 11.97
N ALA A 222 14.74 -9.44 10.94
CA ALA A 222 15.74 -9.33 9.89
C ALA A 222 17.14 -9.06 10.46
N ALA A 223 17.27 -8.12 11.41
CA ALA A 223 18.54 -7.81 12.05
C ALA A 223 19.08 -8.94 12.94
N ARG A 224 18.22 -9.76 13.54
CA ARG A 224 18.64 -10.94 14.32
C ARG A 224 19.10 -12.09 13.42
N LEU A 225 18.38 -12.34 12.33
CA LEU A 225 18.63 -13.48 11.44
C LEU A 225 19.75 -13.19 10.42
N ARG A 226 19.92 -11.92 10.04
CA ARG A 226 20.89 -11.46 9.05
C ARG A 226 21.64 -10.23 9.62
N PRO A 227 22.49 -10.40 10.64
CA PRO A 227 23.09 -9.28 11.37
C PRO A 227 23.96 -8.35 10.51
N ASP A 228 24.57 -8.90 9.45
CA ASP A 228 25.48 -8.15 8.58
C ASP A 228 24.73 -7.20 7.64
N THR A 229 23.61 -7.63 7.05
CA THR A 229 22.85 -6.84 6.06
C THR A 229 21.60 -6.20 6.66
N LYS A 230 20.97 -6.87 7.63
CA LYS A 230 19.65 -6.55 8.18
C LYS A 230 18.55 -6.51 7.11
N ASP A 231 18.76 -7.22 6.01
CA ASP A 231 17.82 -7.30 4.91
C ASP A 231 16.61 -8.18 5.26
N PRO A 232 15.45 -7.93 4.65
CA PRO A 232 14.34 -8.88 4.69
C PRO A 232 14.74 -10.26 4.10
N PRO A 233 13.94 -11.30 4.35
CA PRO A 233 14.17 -12.65 3.79
C PRO A 233 13.99 -12.74 2.27
N ILE A 234 13.38 -11.74 1.64
CA ILE A 234 13.20 -11.61 0.19
C ILE A 234 13.46 -10.14 -0.15
N ASN A 235 14.37 -9.89 -1.09
CA ASN A 235 14.66 -8.54 -1.57
C ASN A 235 13.95 -8.25 -2.89
N ILE A 236 13.51 -7.01 -3.04
CA ILE A 236 12.94 -6.48 -4.26
C ILE A 236 14.02 -5.69 -4.99
N ILE A 237 14.29 -6.04 -6.25
CA ILE A 237 15.09 -5.22 -7.15
C ILE A 237 14.25 -4.00 -7.49
N SER A 238 14.61 -2.86 -6.92
CA SER A 238 13.84 -1.62 -7.01
C SER A 238 14.68 -0.49 -7.58
N ASP A 239 14.05 0.32 -8.43
CA ASP A 239 14.54 1.60 -8.93
C ASP A 239 14.10 2.79 -8.03
N GLY A 240 13.57 2.51 -6.83
CA GLY A 240 13.04 3.51 -5.91
C GLY A 240 11.57 3.87 -6.16
N THR A 241 10.87 3.16 -7.05
CA THR A 241 9.42 3.32 -7.27
C THR A 241 8.58 2.21 -6.64
N LEU A 242 9.24 1.23 -6.01
CA LEU A 242 8.63 0.12 -5.27
C LEU A 242 9.41 -0.15 -3.98
N PHE A 243 8.72 -0.25 -2.84
CA PHE A 243 9.31 -0.51 -1.52
C PHE A 243 8.34 -1.34 -0.70
#